data_AF-A0A2G2WZW0-F1
#
_entry.id   AF-A0A2G2WZW0-F1
#
_cell.length_a   1.000
_cell.length_b   1.000
_cell.length_c   1.000
_cell.angle_alpha   90.00
_cell.angle_beta   90.00
_cell.angle_gamma   90.00
#
_symmetry.space_group_name_H-M   'P 1'
#
loop_
_entity.id
_entity.type
_entity.pdbx_description
1 polymer ?
#
loop_
_entity_poly.entity_id
_entity_poly.type
_entity_poly.pdbx_seq_one_letter_code
_entity_poly.pdbx_strand_id
1 'polypeptide(L)'
;MNIHQQTSHVTMASEGTSQKKLPRFLCLHGFRTSGAILKKQIFDNWPARVVDKLDLVFVDAPFPCQGKSEVEGMFDPPYFEWYQFNKDLKVYENFDKCLEYIKECMIKRGPFYGLLGFSQGAVISGGLRGLQDK
;
A
#
# COMPACT_ATOMS: atom_id res chain seq x y z
N MET A 1 -17.88 44.33 55.89
CA MET A 1 -16.51 44.18 55.35
C MET A 1 -16.52 43.01 54.37
N ASN A 2 -16.23 43.32 53.10
CA ASN A 2 -15.62 42.53 52.00
C ASN A 2 -15.94 41.01 51.95
N ILE A 3 -16.72 40.49 51.00
CA ILE A 3 -16.44 40.26 49.56
C ILE A 3 -15.04 39.66 49.32
N HIS A 4 -14.96 38.40 48.86
CA HIS A 4 -13.98 37.80 47.92
C HIS A 4 -14.56 36.42 47.50
N GLN A 5 -15.22 36.27 46.35
CA GLN A 5 -14.67 35.92 45.01
C GLN A 5 -13.84 34.62 45.01
N GLN A 6 -14.38 33.55 44.39
CA GLN A 6 -13.96 32.97 43.09
C GLN A 6 -13.04 31.74 43.37
N THR A 7 -13.15 30.57 42.74
CA THR A 7 -13.13 30.28 41.31
C THR A 7 -13.68 28.88 41.03
N SER A 8 -14.50 28.81 39.99
CA SER A 8 -14.87 27.63 39.21
C SER A 8 -13.66 27.00 38.51
N HIS A 9 -13.49 25.68 38.62
CA HIS A 9 -12.75 24.90 37.63
C HIS A 9 -13.70 23.95 36.93
N VAL A 10 -14.34 24.46 35.88
CA VAL A 10 -14.88 23.62 34.80
C VAL A 10 -13.67 23.18 33.99
N THR A 11 -13.30 21.91 34.09
CA THR A 11 -12.31 21.30 33.20
C THR A 11 -12.94 21.21 31.82
N MET A 12 -12.61 22.18 30.96
CA MET A 12 -12.93 22.10 29.53
C MET A 12 -12.20 20.89 28.96
N ALA A 13 -12.94 19.87 28.55
CA ALA A 13 -12.41 18.82 27.70
C ALA A 13 -11.83 19.48 26.46
N SER A 14 -10.53 19.31 26.21
CA SER A 14 -9.91 19.76 24.97
C SER A 14 -10.64 19.03 23.84
N GLU A 15 -11.37 19.77 23.02
CA GLU A 15 -11.89 19.26 21.76
C GLU A 15 -10.70 18.79 20.94
N GLY A 16 -10.48 17.47 20.94
CA GLY A 16 -9.46 16.85 20.12
C GLY A 16 -9.80 17.17 18.68
N THR A 17 -9.01 18.03 18.05
CA THR A 17 -9.05 18.21 16.60
C THR A 17 -8.82 16.83 16.00
N SER A 18 -9.89 16.20 15.49
CA SER A 18 -9.77 14.93 14.77
C SER A 18 -9.01 15.25 13.49
N GLN A 19 -7.68 15.13 13.55
CA GLN A 19 -6.80 15.18 12.40
C GLN A 19 -7.36 14.21 11.37
N LYS A 20 -7.85 14.74 10.24
CA LYS A 20 -8.44 13.93 9.18
C LYS A 20 -7.36 12.98 8.66
N LYS A 21 -7.49 11.68 8.96
CA LYS A 21 -6.55 10.67 8.46
C LYS A 21 -6.57 10.68 6.93
N LEU A 22 -5.39 10.72 6.32
CA LEU A 22 -5.24 10.63 4.87
C LEU A 22 -5.76 9.27 4.37
N PRO A 23 -6.34 9.21 3.16
CA PRO A 23 -6.72 7.94 2.56
C PRO A 23 -5.47 7.07 2.36
N ARG A 24 -5.48 5.90 2.99
CA ARG A 24 -4.34 4.96 2.98
C ARG A 24 -4.48 3.94 1.86
N PHE A 25 -3.44 3.75 1.05
CA PHE A 25 -3.42 2.79 -0.04
C PHE A 25 -2.31 1.77 0.14
N LEU A 26 -2.65 0.49 -0.03
CA LEU A 26 -1.65 -0.58 -0.14
C LEU A 26 -1.15 -0.60 -1.59
N CYS A 27 0.15 -0.37 -1.78
CA CYS A 27 0.77 -0.15 -3.08
C CYS A 27 1.44 -1.43 -3.59
N LEU A 28 1.05 -1.90 -4.77
CA LEU A 28 1.48 -3.16 -5.38
C LEU A 28 2.34 -2.90 -6.62
N HIS A 29 3.61 -3.27 -6.58
CA HIS A 29 4.58 -3.05 -7.65
C HIS A 29 4.32 -3.92 -8.89
N GLY A 30 5.03 -3.63 -9.99
CA GLY A 30 4.93 -4.39 -11.24
C GLY A 30 5.71 -5.70 -11.24
N PHE A 31 5.54 -6.51 -12.28
CA PHE A 31 6.29 -7.76 -12.47
C PHE A 31 7.80 -7.52 -12.40
N ARG A 32 8.51 -8.34 -11.61
CA ARG A 32 9.97 -8.26 -11.42
C ARG A 32 10.46 -6.86 -11.03
N THR A 33 9.76 -6.21 -10.12
CA THR A 33 10.19 -4.96 -9.48
C THR A 33 10.07 -5.09 -7.96
N SER A 34 10.07 -3.99 -7.22
CA SER A 34 9.90 -3.99 -5.77
C SER A 34 9.04 -2.82 -5.31
N GLY A 35 8.55 -2.88 -4.07
CA GLY A 35 7.84 -1.79 -3.44
C GLY A 35 8.69 -0.52 -3.37
N ALA A 36 10.01 -0.66 -3.17
CA ALA A 36 10.95 0.47 -3.19
C ALA A 36 11.04 1.13 -4.58
N ILE A 37 11.04 0.33 -5.65
CA ILE A 37 11.05 0.83 -7.03
C ILE A 37 9.73 1.56 -7.34
N LEU A 38 8.58 0.96 -7.00
CA LEU A 38 7.29 1.63 -7.17
C LEU A 38 7.23 2.95 -6.37
N LYS A 39 7.75 2.95 -5.14
CA LYS A 39 7.86 4.17 -4.32
C LYS A 39 8.65 5.24 -5.06
N LYS A 40 9.85 4.92 -5.54
CA LYS A 40 10.69 5.86 -6.30
C LYS A 40 9.96 6.37 -7.54
N GLN A 41 9.35 5.47 -8.33
CA GLN A 41 8.57 5.85 -9.50
C GLN A 41 7.41 6.81 -9.17
N ILE A 42 6.69 6.61 -8.07
CA ILE A 42 5.62 7.53 -7.65
C ILE A 42 6.20 8.88 -7.22
N PHE A 43 7.15 8.91 -6.30
CA PHE A 43 7.66 10.17 -5.73
C PHE A 43 8.50 10.99 -6.71
N ASP A 44 9.14 10.35 -7.71
CA ASP A 44 9.91 11.06 -8.74
C ASP A 44 9.00 11.65 -9.83
N ASN A 45 7.80 11.10 -10.06
CA ASN A 45 6.94 11.49 -11.19
C ASN A 45 5.65 12.21 -10.76
N TRP A 46 5.17 12.03 -9.53
CA TRP A 46 3.92 12.63 -9.07
C TRP A 46 4.19 13.95 -8.35
N PRO A 47 3.39 15.01 -8.62
CA PRO A 47 3.54 16.27 -7.91
C PRO A 47 3.33 16.11 -6.39
N ALA A 48 4.08 16.84 -5.58
CA ALA A 48 3.94 16.88 -4.11
C ALA A 48 2.48 17.07 -3.66
N ARG A 49 1.75 18.00 -4.32
CA ARG A 49 0.31 18.27 -4.08
C ARG A 49 -0.62 17.05 -4.20
N VAL A 50 -0.17 15.96 -4.83
CA VAL A 50 -0.87 14.68 -4.94
C VAL A 50 -0.42 13.76 -3.81
N VAL A 51 0.87 13.47 -3.70
CA VAL A 51 1.41 12.51 -2.73
C VAL A 51 1.22 12.94 -1.28
N ASP A 52 1.25 14.25 -0.98
CA ASP A 52 1.01 14.82 0.36
C ASP A 52 -0.42 14.61 0.86
N LYS A 53 -1.33 14.18 -0.02
CA LYS A 53 -2.74 13.89 0.30
C LYS A 53 -3.02 12.40 0.48
N LEU A 54 -2.00 11.55 0.42
CA LEU A 54 -2.13 10.09 0.44
C LEU A 54 -1.23 9.48 1.52
N ASP A 55 -1.70 8.41 2.15
CA ASP A 55 -0.86 7.55 2.98
C ASP A 55 -0.54 6.28 2.16
N LEU A 56 0.69 6.19 1.63
CA LEU A 56 1.09 5.14 0.69
C LEU A 56 1.95 4.07 1.37
N VAL A 57 1.45 2.85 1.38
CA VAL A 57 2.11 1.70 2.01
C VAL A 57 2.64 0.76 0.93
N PHE A 58 3.94 0.85 0.66
CA PHE A 58 4.63 0.00 -0.32
C PHE A 58 5.05 -1.32 0.32
N VAL A 59 4.88 -2.40 -0.44
CA VAL A 59 5.23 -3.75 -0.01
C VAL A 59 5.92 -4.48 -1.15
N ASP A 60 6.75 -5.46 -0.81
CA ASP A 60 7.33 -6.38 -1.78
C ASP A 60 6.42 -7.60 -1.93
N ALA A 61 6.32 -8.11 -3.15
CA ALA A 61 5.64 -9.36 -3.42
C ALA A 61 6.37 -10.54 -2.75
N PRO A 62 5.67 -11.63 -2.40
CA PRO A 62 6.24 -12.70 -1.57
C PRO A 62 7.22 -13.61 -2.31
N PHE A 63 7.33 -13.53 -3.65
CA PHE A 63 8.18 -14.40 -4.44
C PHE A 63 9.35 -13.62 -5.05
N PRO A 64 10.61 -14.03 -4.81
CA PRO A 64 11.74 -13.51 -5.58
C PRO A 64 11.55 -13.74 -7.08
N CYS A 65 12.03 -12.82 -7.91
CA CYS A 65 11.96 -12.98 -9.35
C CYS A 65 12.73 -14.23 -9.82
N GLN A 66 12.18 -14.97 -10.78
CA GLN A 66 12.82 -16.17 -11.34
C GLN A 66 13.60 -15.91 -12.63
N GLY A 67 13.63 -14.67 -13.10
CA GLY A 67 14.37 -14.31 -14.29
C GLY A 67 14.68 -12.82 -14.34
N LYS A 68 15.22 -12.41 -15.49
CA LYS A 68 15.68 -11.05 -15.72
C LYS A 68 14.58 -10.03 -15.47
N SER A 69 14.91 -8.95 -14.75
CA SER A 69 14.04 -7.78 -14.67
C SER A 69 14.33 -6.79 -15.80
N GLU A 70 13.28 -6.20 -16.37
CA GLU A 70 13.40 -5.13 -17.37
C GLU A 70 13.96 -3.83 -16.79
N VAL A 71 13.98 -3.71 -15.46
CA VAL A 71 14.52 -2.53 -14.76
C VAL A 71 15.96 -2.71 -14.30
N GLU A 72 16.61 -3.84 -14.63
CA GLU A 72 18.04 -4.04 -14.38
C GLU A 72 18.89 -2.94 -15.04
N GLY A 73 19.86 -2.42 -14.29
CA GLY A 73 20.70 -1.29 -14.72
C GLY A 73 20.05 0.09 -14.58
N MET A 74 18.73 0.16 -14.35
CA MET A 74 18.04 1.39 -13.96
C MET A 74 17.76 1.43 -12.44
N PHE A 75 17.44 0.29 -11.84
CA PHE A 75 17.17 0.14 -10.42
C PHE A 75 17.89 -1.09 -9.88
N ASP A 76 18.39 -1.02 -8.65
CA ASP A 76 19.08 -2.14 -8.01
C ASP A 76 18.09 -3.22 -7.52
N PRO A 77 18.51 -4.51 -7.49
CA PRO A 77 17.75 -5.59 -6.85
C PRO A 77 17.61 -5.37 -5.33
N PRO A 78 16.71 -6.10 -4.62
CA PRO A 78 15.96 -7.28 -5.07
C PRO A 78 14.71 -6.95 -5.91
N TYR A 79 14.32 -7.92 -6.75
CA TYR A 79 13.08 -7.89 -7.50
C TYR A 79 12.18 -9.07 -7.14
N PHE A 80 10.88 -8.83 -7.22
CA PHE A 80 9.86 -9.77 -6.79
C PHE A 80 8.73 -9.90 -7.82
N GLU A 81 7.97 -10.97 -7.69
CA GLU A 81 6.81 -11.30 -8.52
C GLU A 81 5.63 -11.62 -7.60
N TRP A 82 4.45 -11.16 -7.96
CA TRP A 82 3.23 -11.46 -7.22
C TRP A 82 2.77 -12.90 -7.44
N TYR A 83 2.87 -13.34 -8.68
CA TYR A 83 2.60 -14.71 -9.10
C TYR A 83 3.50 -15.00 -10.30
N GLN A 84 3.82 -16.27 -10.47
CA GLN A 84 4.74 -16.75 -11.50
C GLN A 84 3.97 -17.37 -12.67
N PHE A 85 4.68 -17.53 -13.78
CA PHE A 85 4.18 -18.26 -14.93
C PHE A 85 5.03 -19.52 -15.09
N ASN A 86 4.39 -20.64 -15.38
CA ASN A 86 5.14 -21.80 -15.85
C ASN A 86 5.89 -21.47 -17.15
N LYS A 87 6.88 -22.28 -17.54
CA LYS A 87 7.74 -22.01 -18.70
C LYS A 87 6.98 -21.77 -20.01
N ASP A 88 5.81 -22.37 -20.16
CA ASP A 88 4.96 -22.24 -21.35
C ASP A 88 3.97 -21.06 -21.27
N LEU A 89 3.99 -20.28 -20.19
CA LEU A 89 3.11 -19.14 -19.91
C LEU A 89 1.60 -19.48 -19.89
N LYS A 90 1.26 -20.75 -19.69
CA LYS A 90 -0.13 -21.25 -19.71
C LYS A 90 -0.75 -21.35 -18.33
N VAL A 91 0.07 -21.43 -17.28
CA VAL A 91 -0.38 -21.66 -15.92
C VAL A 91 0.18 -20.57 -15.01
N TYR A 92 -0.72 -19.94 -14.27
CA TYR A 92 -0.38 -19.04 -13.16
C TYR A 92 -0.03 -19.88 -11.94
N GLU A 93 1.17 -19.70 -11.43
CA GLU A 93 1.66 -20.37 -10.22
C GLU A 93 1.63 -19.41 -9.03
N ASN A 94 1.29 -19.93 -7.86
CA ASN A 94 1.27 -19.20 -6.58
C ASN A 94 0.30 -18.01 -6.49
N PHE A 95 -0.68 -17.90 -7.41
CA PHE A 95 -1.68 -16.82 -7.37
C PHE A 95 -2.51 -16.82 -6.06
N ASP A 96 -2.94 -17.99 -5.58
CA ASP A 96 -3.72 -18.06 -4.32
C ASP A 96 -2.90 -17.57 -3.12
N LYS A 97 -1.61 -17.96 -3.04
CA LYS A 97 -0.69 -17.52 -2.00
C LYS A 97 -0.43 -16.01 -2.05
N CYS A 98 -0.41 -15.43 -3.25
CA CYS A 98 -0.35 -13.99 -3.44
C CYS A 98 -1.55 -13.29 -2.80
N LEU A 99 -2.76 -13.80 -3.07
CA LEU A 99 -3.99 -13.22 -2.52
C LEU A 99 -4.03 -13.34 -1.01
N GLU A 100 -3.61 -14.48 -0.46
CA GLU A 100 -3.48 -14.69 0.98
C GLU A 100 -2.51 -13.68 1.61
N TYR A 101 -1.32 -13.50 1.03
CA TYR A 101 -0.35 -12.51 1.50
C TYR A 101 -0.90 -11.07 1.50
N ILE A 102 -1.61 -10.68 0.43
CA ILE A 102 -2.23 -9.35 0.34
C ILE A 102 -3.33 -9.20 1.39
N LYS A 103 -4.18 -10.22 1.58
CA LYS A 103 -5.20 -10.26 2.63
C LYS A 103 -4.58 -10.07 4.01
N GLU A 104 -3.48 -10.77 4.30
CA GLU A 104 -2.75 -10.58 5.55
C GLU A 104 -2.20 -9.17 5.70
N CYS A 105 -1.63 -8.58 4.65
CA CYS A 105 -1.17 -7.19 4.67
C CYS A 105 -2.31 -6.23 4.99
N MET A 106 -3.48 -6.43 4.37
CA MET A 106 -4.67 -5.62 4.61
C MET A 106 -5.15 -5.71 6.06
N ILE A 107 -5.15 -6.90 6.65
CA ILE A 107 -5.55 -7.13 8.05
C ILE A 107 -4.53 -6.52 9.02
N LYS A 108 -3.24 -6.78 8.82
CA LYS A 108 -2.17 -6.41 9.77
C LYS A 108 -1.79 -4.93 9.72
N ARG A 109 -1.93 -4.27 8.56
CA ARG A 109 -1.42 -2.90 8.32
C ARG A 109 -2.51 -1.88 7.96
N GLY A 110 -3.75 -2.34 7.87
CA GLY A 110 -4.91 -1.51 7.59
C GLY A 110 -5.31 -0.60 8.76
N PRO A 111 -6.45 0.11 8.64
CA PRO A 111 -7.40 0.04 7.51
C PRO A 111 -6.84 0.71 6.24
N PHE A 112 -7.17 0.13 5.08
CA PHE A 112 -6.85 0.68 3.76
C PHE A 112 -8.11 1.20 3.08
N TYR A 113 -7.98 2.35 2.42
CA TYR A 113 -9.02 2.93 1.57
C TYR A 113 -9.10 2.22 0.21
N GLY A 114 -7.99 1.63 -0.24
CA GLY A 114 -7.94 0.86 -1.48
C GLY A 114 -6.54 0.32 -1.79
N LEU A 115 -6.41 -0.21 -2.99
CA LEU A 115 -5.15 -0.66 -3.57
C LEU A 115 -4.69 0.33 -4.65
N LEU A 116 -3.38 0.53 -4.75
CA LEU A 116 -2.74 1.23 -5.86
C LEU A 116 -1.77 0.25 -6.51
N GLY A 117 -2.09 -0.21 -7.72
CA GLY A 117 -1.29 -1.21 -8.43
C GLY A 117 -0.71 -0.70 -9.73
N PHE A 118 0.48 -1.20 -10.10
CA PHE A 118 1.08 -1.01 -11.42
C PHE A 118 1.31 -2.36 -12.12
N SER A 119 1.02 -2.45 -13.43
CA SER A 119 1.23 -3.66 -14.25
C SER A 119 0.66 -4.92 -13.58
N GLN A 120 1.47 -5.92 -13.19
CA GLN A 120 1.02 -7.10 -12.45
C GLN A 120 0.28 -6.74 -11.14
N GLY A 121 0.76 -5.74 -10.38
CA GLY A 121 0.06 -5.22 -9.21
C GLY A 121 -1.28 -4.56 -9.55
N ALA A 122 -1.43 -3.98 -10.74
CA ALA A 122 -2.71 -3.42 -11.22
C ALA A 122 -3.71 -4.53 -11.57
N VAL A 123 -3.26 -5.63 -12.16
CA VAL A 123 -4.10 -6.82 -12.44
C VAL A 123 -4.70 -7.34 -11.14
N ILE A 124 -3.90 -7.47 -10.09
CA ILE A 124 -4.38 -7.90 -8.77
C ILE A 124 -5.34 -6.87 -8.17
N SER A 125 -4.98 -5.58 -8.22
CA SER A 125 -5.79 -4.50 -7.67
C SER A 125 -7.19 -4.43 -8.31
N GLY A 126 -7.28 -4.60 -9.63
CA GLY A 126 -8.54 -4.60 -10.37
C GLY A 126 -9.33 -5.91 -10.21
N GLY A 127 -8.62 -7.04 -10.15
CA GLY A 127 -9.23 -8.36 -10.02
C GLY A 127 -9.79 -8.67 -8.63
N LEU A 128 -9.25 -8.05 -7.57
CA LEU A 128 -9.58 -8.42 -6.19
C LEU A 128 -11.08 -8.37 -5.88
N ARG A 129 -11.83 -7.45 -6.51
CA ARG A 129 -13.29 -7.39 -6.33
C ARG A 129 -14.02 -8.66 -6.81
N GLY A 130 -13.56 -9.26 -7.91
CA GLY A 130 -14.14 -10.50 -8.44
C GLY A 130 -13.72 -11.76 -7.66
N LEU A 131 -12.70 -11.63 -6.81
CA LEU A 131 -12.10 -12.73 -6.02
C LEU A 131 -12.62 -12.76 -4.57
N GLN A 132 -13.62 -11.94 -4.24
CA GLN A 132 -14.26 -11.97 -2.92
C GLN A 132 -15.25 -13.13 -2.88
N ASP A 133 -15.11 -14.02 -1.88
CA ASP A 133 -16.11 -15.04 -1.58
C ASP A 133 -17.48 -14.37 -1.32
N LYS A 134 -18.55 -15.04 -1.78
CA LYS A 134 -19.94 -14.58 -1.58
C LYS A 134 -20.43 -14.80 -0.16
#